data_AF-A0A1Q5XEH4-F1
#
_entry.id   AF-A0A1Q5XEH4-F1
#
_cell.length_a   1.000
_cell.length_b   1.000
_cell.length_c   1.000
_cell.angle_alpha   90.00
_cell.angle_beta   90.00
_cell.angle_gamma   90.00
#
_symmetry.space_group_name_H-M   'P 1'
#
loop_
_entity.id
_entity.type
_entity.pdbx_description
1 polymer ?
#
loop_
_entity_poly.entity_id
_entity_poly.type
_entity_poly.pdbx_seq_one_letter_code
_entity_poly.pdbx_strand_id
1 'polypeptide(L)'
;MDNTILVVRIVNGKDAGEFTYFDMKDVNFIDLWSPKKNYRVPRFHTDDGEFTVLLTLEACEKAFAFLTPLDSGNLVNLGKISYATEKFNAITVFFPNGSSTSVAKYKRDLIHQHIKKL
;
A
#
# COMPACT_ATOMS: atom_id res chain seq x y z
N MET A 1 6.66 12.53 19.66
CA MET A 1 5.90 11.78 18.65
C MET A 1 6.80 11.60 17.47
N ASP A 2 6.79 10.41 16.87
CA ASP A 2 7.46 10.19 15.59
C ASP A 2 6.61 10.87 14.50
N ASN A 3 7.21 11.81 13.80
CA ASN A 3 6.57 12.64 12.76
C ASN A 3 7.07 12.23 11.37
N THR A 4 7.73 11.09 11.25
CA THR A 4 8.25 10.60 9.99
C THR A 4 7.15 9.95 9.16
N ILE A 5 7.05 10.33 7.89
CA ILE A 5 6.13 9.74 6.93
C ILE A 5 6.90 9.18 5.74
N LEU A 6 6.36 8.11 5.13
CA LEU A 6 6.84 7.60 3.86
C LEU A 6 6.17 8.37 2.72
N VAL A 7 6.98 8.87 1.80
CA VAL A 7 6.51 9.63 0.64
C VAL A 7 7.14 9.15 -0.65
N VAL A 8 6.63 9.68 -1.75
CA VAL A 8 7.19 9.51 -3.09
C VAL A 8 7.55 10.88 -3.69
N ARG A 9 8.70 10.96 -4.33
CA ARG A 9 9.19 12.18 -4.96
C ARG A 9 8.38 12.52 -6.22
N ILE A 10 8.10 13.80 -6.39
CA ILE A 10 7.52 14.38 -7.60
C ILE A 10 8.64 15.01 -8.42
N VAL A 11 8.79 14.60 -9.68
CA VAL A 11 9.73 15.18 -10.64
C VAL A 11 8.98 15.54 -11.90
N ASN A 12 9.10 16.80 -12.35
CA ASN A 12 8.41 17.32 -13.54
C ASN A 12 6.89 17.05 -13.52
N GLY A 13 6.27 17.18 -12.34
CA GLY A 13 4.84 16.96 -12.14
C GLY A 13 4.39 15.51 -12.28
N LYS A 14 5.29 14.54 -12.12
CA LYS A 14 5.00 13.09 -12.11
C LYS A 14 5.61 12.43 -10.88
N ASP A 15 4.96 11.36 -10.42
CA ASP A 15 5.53 10.42 -9.47
C ASP A 15 6.79 9.77 -10.09
N ALA A 16 7.93 9.91 -9.42
CA ALA A 16 9.22 9.37 -9.87
C ALA A 16 9.49 7.93 -9.42
N GLY A 17 8.64 7.35 -8.57
CA GLY A 17 8.84 6.02 -7.97
C GLY A 17 9.98 5.95 -6.95
N GLU A 18 10.52 7.10 -6.55
CA GLU A 18 11.56 7.22 -5.54
C GLU A 18 10.92 7.45 -4.17
N PHE A 19 11.01 6.45 -3.29
CA PHE A 19 10.42 6.50 -1.95
C PHE A 19 11.45 6.92 -0.92
N THR A 20 11.04 7.78 0.01
CA THR A 20 11.88 8.15 1.16
C THR A 20 11.02 8.39 2.39
N TYR A 21 11.63 8.23 3.55
CA TYR A 21 11.09 8.72 4.80
C TYR A 21 11.60 10.14 5.03
N PHE A 22 10.73 11.08 5.43
CA PHE A 22 11.16 12.41 5.88
C PHE A 22 10.35 12.87 7.11
N ASP A 23 10.92 13.76 7.93
CA ASP A 23 10.25 14.33 9.10
C ASP A 23 9.34 15.47 8.66
N MET A 24 8.05 15.45 9.05
CA MET A 24 7.10 16.50 8.73
C MET A 24 7.55 17.93 9.11
N LYS A 25 8.55 18.10 9.97
CA LYS A 25 9.16 19.39 10.27
C LYS A 25 9.96 20.00 9.10
N ASP A 26 10.36 19.19 8.13
CA ASP A 26 11.11 19.64 6.94
C ASP A 26 10.18 20.22 5.86
N VAL A 27 8.87 20.25 6.11
CA VAL A 27 7.87 20.80 5.18
C VAL A 27 7.80 22.32 5.32
N ASN A 28 8.08 23.00 4.22
CA ASN A 28 7.93 24.45 4.10
C ASN A 28 6.45 24.84 3.99
N PHE A 29 5.72 24.18 3.09
CA PHE A 29 4.26 24.32 2.94
C PHE A 29 3.65 23.13 2.19
N ILE A 30 2.31 23.06 2.20
CA ILE A 30 1.53 22.03 1.53
C ILE A 30 0.53 22.68 0.57
N ASP A 31 0.49 22.22 -0.67
CA ASP A 31 -0.52 22.61 -1.65
C ASP A 31 -1.25 21.39 -2.27
N LEU A 32 -2.08 21.64 -3.28
CA LEU A 32 -2.79 20.59 -4.01
C LEU A 32 -2.11 20.32 -5.35
N TRP A 33 -1.71 19.07 -5.56
CA TRP A 33 -1.22 18.58 -6.84
C TRP A 33 -2.25 17.66 -7.51
N SER A 34 -2.28 17.65 -8.84
CA SER A 34 -3.21 16.85 -9.63
C SER A 34 -2.47 15.83 -10.51
N PRO A 35 -2.15 14.62 -10.02
CA PRO A 35 -1.45 13.61 -10.82
C PRO A 35 -2.29 13.10 -11.99
N LYS A 36 -3.61 13.21 -11.89
CA LYS A 36 -4.57 12.91 -12.98
C LYS A 36 -5.74 13.88 -12.93
N LYS A 37 -6.46 13.99 -14.06
CA LYS A 37 -7.65 14.84 -14.18
C LYS A 37 -8.65 14.53 -13.06
N ASN A 38 -9.16 15.58 -12.42
CA ASN A 38 -10.16 15.52 -11.33
C ASN A 38 -9.72 14.74 -10.08
N TYR A 39 -8.43 14.56 -9.86
CA TYR A 39 -7.91 13.93 -8.65
C TYR A 39 -6.83 14.81 -8.05
N ARG A 40 -7.10 15.36 -6.86
CA ARG A 40 -6.20 16.27 -6.16
C ARG A 40 -5.69 15.60 -4.90
N VAL A 41 -4.40 15.74 -4.65
CA VAL A 41 -3.72 15.17 -3.49
C VAL A 41 -2.79 16.22 -2.87
N PRO A 42 -2.48 16.11 -1.57
CA PRO A 42 -1.48 16.97 -0.95
C PRO A 42 -0.12 16.80 -1.61
N ARG A 43 0.56 17.92 -1.87
CA ARG A 43 1.98 17.95 -2.25
C ARG A 43 2.74 18.74 -1.20
N PHE A 44 3.82 18.13 -0.72
CA PHE A 44 4.72 18.68 0.27
C PHE A 44 5.88 19.37 -0.46
N HIS A 45 6.13 20.63 -0.12
CA HIS A 45 7.28 21.38 -0.58
C HIS A 45 8.32 21.43 0.53
N THR A 46 9.55 21.04 0.23
CA THR A 46 10.68 20.97 1.15
C THR A 46 11.91 21.59 0.47
N ASP A 47 13.00 21.77 1.22
CA ASP A 47 14.27 22.21 0.64
C ASP A 47 14.88 21.16 -0.30
N ASP A 48 14.55 19.89 -0.13
CA ASP A 48 15.01 18.77 -0.96
C ASP A 48 14.11 18.48 -2.16
N GLY A 49 13.04 19.25 -2.35
CA GLY A 49 12.12 19.16 -3.48
C GLY A 49 10.66 18.88 -3.10
N GLU A 50 9.93 18.33 -4.06
CA GLU A 50 8.49 18.10 -3.97
C GLU A 50 8.15 16.63 -3.74
N PHE A 51 7.20 16.35 -2.85
CA PHE A 51 6.81 15.00 -2.48
C PHE A 51 5.29 14.86 -2.33
N THR A 52 4.78 13.64 -2.36
CA THR A 52 3.42 13.30 -1.95
C THR A 52 3.36 11.95 -1.25
N VAL A 53 2.20 11.58 -0.72
CA VAL A 53 1.97 10.23 -0.16
C VAL A 53 1.82 9.20 -1.29
N LEU A 54 1.95 7.91 -0.95
CA LEU A 54 1.73 6.83 -1.91
C LEU A 54 0.26 6.79 -2.34
N LEU A 55 0.00 6.87 -3.64
CA LEU A 55 -1.36 7.04 -4.18
C LEU A 55 -1.97 5.77 -4.76
N THR A 56 -1.17 4.72 -4.97
CA THR A 56 -1.59 3.49 -5.64
C THR A 56 -1.12 2.26 -4.88
N LEU A 57 -1.85 1.14 -5.03
CA LEU A 57 -1.39 -0.15 -4.50
C LEU A 57 -0.05 -0.57 -5.13
N GLU A 58 0.20 -0.25 -6.40
CA GLU A 58 1.49 -0.53 -7.03
C GLU A 58 2.65 0.23 -6.36
N ALA A 59 2.43 1.50 -5.99
CA ALA A 59 3.42 2.26 -5.22
C ALA A 59 3.65 1.63 -3.85
N CYS A 60 2.57 1.23 -3.16
CA CYS A 60 2.67 0.52 -1.88
C CYS A 60 3.40 -0.83 -2.02
N GLU A 61 3.19 -1.58 -3.10
CA GLU A 61 3.87 -2.85 -3.35
C GLU A 61 5.38 -2.65 -3.49
N LYS A 62 5.80 -1.62 -4.25
CA LYS A 62 7.21 -1.26 -4.42
C LYS A 62 7.86 -0.80 -3.12
N ALA A 63 7.14 -0.01 -2.33
CA ALA A 63 7.68 0.54 -1.09
C ALA A 63 7.64 -0.44 0.10
N PHE A 64 6.68 -1.37 0.11
CA PHE A 64 6.48 -2.34 1.17
C PHE A 64 6.68 -3.77 0.65
N ALA A 65 7.93 -4.14 0.39
CA ALA A 65 8.31 -5.44 -0.17
C ALA A 65 7.87 -6.67 0.68
N PHE A 66 7.47 -6.46 1.95
CA PHE A 66 6.94 -7.51 2.82
C PHE A 66 5.43 -7.78 2.63
N LEU A 67 4.74 -6.95 1.83
CA LEU A 67 3.35 -7.16 1.48
C LEU A 67 3.25 -7.86 0.12
N THR A 68 2.30 -8.80 0.01
CA THR A 68 2.07 -9.59 -1.19
C THR A 68 0.69 -9.25 -1.78
N PRO A 69 0.58 -8.91 -3.07
CA PRO A 69 -0.73 -8.74 -3.69
C PRO A 69 -1.42 -10.10 -3.78
N LEU A 70 -2.56 -10.26 -3.10
CA LEU A 70 -3.35 -11.49 -3.17
C LEU A 70 -4.57 -11.36 -4.09
N ASP A 71 -5.01 -10.13 -4.36
CA ASP A 71 -6.05 -9.79 -5.32
C ASP A 71 -5.75 -8.40 -5.93
N SER A 72 -6.55 -7.95 -6.91
CA SER A 72 -6.39 -6.65 -7.58
C SER A 72 -6.60 -5.44 -6.64
N GLY A 73 -7.30 -5.64 -5.52
CA GLY A 73 -7.65 -4.59 -4.58
C GLY A 73 -6.90 -4.65 -3.24
N ASN A 74 -5.88 -5.50 -3.08
CA ASN A 74 -5.20 -5.63 -1.79
C ASN A 74 -3.69 -5.94 -1.87
N LEU A 75 -3.03 -5.67 -0.75
CA LEU A 75 -1.68 -6.08 -0.41
C LEU A 75 -1.72 -6.67 1.00
N VAL A 76 -1.18 -7.88 1.16
CA VAL A 76 -1.36 -8.69 2.36
C VAL A 76 -0.03 -9.06 2.99
N ASN A 77 0.09 -8.84 4.30
CA ASN A 77 1.18 -9.41 5.08
C ASN A 77 0.89 -10.89 5.35
N LEU A 78 1.52 -11.79 4.60
CA LEU A 78 1.30 -13.24 4.73
C LEU A 78 1.63 -13.76 6.13
N GLY A 79 2.66 -13.20 6.78
CA GLY A 79 3.07 -13.57 8.13
C GLY A 79 2.07 -13.18 9.24
N LYS A 80 1.01 -12.43 8.91
CA LYS A 80 -0.07 -12.07 9.83
C LYS A 80 -1.36 -12.82 9.58
N ILE A 81 -1.42 -13.69 8.57
CA ILE A 81 -2.62 -14.51 8.30
C ILE A 81 -2.81 -15.49 9.46
N SER A 82 -3.99 -15.44 10.08
CA SER A 82 -4.40 -16.41 11.11
C SER A 82 -4.91 -17.70 10.49
N TYR A 83 -5.81 -17.59 9.51
CA TYR A 83 -6.29 -18.71 8.73
C TYR A 83 -6.92 -18.22 7.42
N ALA A 84 -7.17 -19.14 6.51
CA ALA A 84 -7.92 -18.92 5.29
C ALA A 84 -9.09 -19.90 5.18
N THR A 85 -10.14 -19.49 4.49
CA THR A 85 -11.24 -20.36 4.09
C THR A 85 -11.34 -20.38 2.58
N GLU A 86 -11.58 -21.57 2.04
CA GLU A 86 -11.86 -21.78 0.63
C GLU A 86 -13.30 -22.29 0.49
N LYS A 87 -14.13 -21.51 -0.19
CA LYS A 87 -15.49 -21.87 -0.60
C LYS A 87 -15.57 -21.86 -2.12
N PHE A 88 -16.63 -22.43 -2.68
CA PHE A 88 -16.80 -22.65 -4.13
C PHE A 88 -16.43 -21.44 -5.02
N ASN A 89 -16.75 -20.22 -4.58
CA ASN A 89 -16.52 -18.99 -5.35
C ASN A 89 -15.54 -17.99 -4.72
N ALA A 90 -14.93 -18.30 -3.57
CA ALA A 90 -14.11 -17.32 -2.88
C ALA A 90 -13.06 -17.97 -1.98
N ILE A 91 -11.87 -17.38 -2.01
CA ILE A 91 -10.82 -17.62 -1.03
C ILE A 91 -10.69 -16.35 -0.20
N THR A 92 -10.73 -16.49 1.12
CA THR A 92 -10.68 -15.37 2.06
C THR A 92 -9.66 -15.66 3.13
N VAL A 93 -8.77 -14.71 3.40
CA VAL A 93 -7.82 -14.74 4.52
C VAL A 93 -8.34 -13.90 5.67
N PHE A 94 -8.06 -14.35 6.89
CA PHE A 94 -8.51 -13.72 8.14
C PHE A 94 -7.31 -13.40 9.03
N PHE A 95 -7.38 -12.25 9.72
CA PHE A 95 -6.32 -11.72 10.58
C PHE A 95 -6.72 -11.78 12.07
N PRO A 96 -5.77 -11.64 13.02
CA PRO A 96 -6.05 -11.81 14.45
C PRO A 96 -7.10 -10.84 15.02
N ASN A 97 -7.24 -9.66 14.42
CA ASN A 97 -8.22 -8.65 14.82
C ASN A 97 -9.61 -8.86 14.19
N GLY A 98 -9.81 -9.95 13.45
CA GLY A 98 -11.06 -10.26 12.77
C GLY A 98 -11.25 -9.60 11.41
N SER A 99 -10.31 -8.76 10.94
CA SER A 99 -10.36 -8.26 9.57
C SER A 99 -10.11 -9.40 8.56
N SER A 100 -10.55 -9.20 7.32
CA SER A 100 -10.37 -10.18 6.25
C SER A 100 -10.27 -9.53 4.87
N THR A 101 -9.73 -10.27 3.89
CA THR A 101 -9.69 -9.83 2.50
C THR A 101 -9.69 -11.03 1.53
N SER A 102 -9.96 -10.76 0.26
CA SER A 102 -10.05 -11.77 -0.80
C SER A 102 -8.68 -12.22 -1.30
N VAL A 103 -8.65 -13.41 -1.89
CA VAL A 103 -7.50 -13.94 -2.62
C VAL A 103 -7.98 -14.37 -4.00
N ALA A 104 -7.30 -13.90 -5.03
CA ALA A 104 -7.55 -14.34 -6.39
C ALA A 104 -7.27 -15.84 -6.51
N LYS A 105 -8.15 -16.57 -7.20
CA LYS A 105 -8.12 -18.05 -7.26
C LYS A 105 -6.76 -18.62 -7.69
N TYR A 106 -6.09 -17.98 -8.65
CA TYR A 106 -4.77 -18.40 -9.15
C TYR A 106 -3.62 -18.14 -8.16
N LYS A 107 -3.85 -17.37 -7.09
CA LYS A 107 -2.89 -17.07 -6.02
C LYS A 107 -3.10 -17.94 -4.77
N ARG A 108 -4.00 -18.93 -4.84
CA ARG A 108 -4.30 -19.88 -3.75
C ARG A 108 -3.05 -20.48 -3.12
N ASP A 109 -2.07 -20.86 -3.95
CA ASP A 109 -0.88 -21.57 -3.47
C ASP A 109 0.00 -20.71 -2.56
N LEU A 110 -0.08 -19.39 -2.64
CA LEU A 110 0.62 -18.46 -1.74
C LEU A 110 0.11 -18.56 -0.29
N ILE A 111 -1.10 -19.07 -0.08
CA ILE A 111 -1.74 -19.15 1.25
C ILE A 111 -2.16 -20.56 1.64
N HIS A 112 -1.81 -21.59 0.87
CA HIS A 112 -2.32 -22.95 1.03
C HIS A 112 -2.14 -23.50 2.46
N GLN A 113 -1.01 -23.19 3.10
CA GLN A 113 -0.68 -23.60 4.47
C GLN A 113 -1.66 -23.04 5.53
N HIS A 114 -2.37 -21.95 5.21
CA HIS A 114 -3.33 -21.31 6.10
C HIS A 114 -4.76 -21.79 5.86
N ILE A 115 -5.03 -22.56 4.78
CA ILE A 115 -6.38 -23.03 4.46
C ILE A 115 -6.81 -24.07 5.49
N LYS A 116 -7.91 -23.77 6.21
CA LYS A 116 -8.54 -24.75 7.09
C LYS A 116 -9.13 -25.88 6.25
N LYS A 117 -8.74 -27.12 6.56
CA LYS A 117 -9.47 -28.30 6.11
C LYS A 117 -10.78 -28.35 6.90
N LEU A 118 -11.89 -28.10 6.20
CA LEU A 118 -13.23 -28.33 6.73
C LEU A 118 -13.54 -29.83 6.74
#